data_AF-A0A838CLG6-F1
#
_entry.id   AF-A0A838CLG6-F1
#
_cell.length_a   1.000
_cell.length_b   1.000
_cell.length_c   1.000
_cell.angle_alpha   90.00
_cell.angle_beta   90.00
_cell.angle_gamma   90.00
#
_symmetry.space_group_name_H-M   'P 1'
#
loop_
_entity.id
_entity.type
_entity.pdbx_description
1 polymer ?
#
loop_
_entity_poly.entity_id
_entity_poly.type
_entity_poly.pdbx_seq_one_letter_code
_entity_poly.pdbx_strand_id
1 'polypeptide(L)'
;MSDAKTNTGRTGWVKAVPYATIAAYVVGPFLLIPIAGSPWHIVAFIFAVAAFAGLIDGFAFRPTLSLPLLAGVGFLIAKTLYFNDGTFIYALGAVATCAAATGVVRLVRDSPSQGDAEA
;
A
#
# COMPACT_ATOMS: atom_id res chain seq x y z
N MET A 1 18.35 33.46 -12.34
CA MET A 1 18.22 32.74 -11.05
C MET A 1 17.29 31.57 -11.28
N SER A 2 17.79 30.35 -11.09
CA SER A 2 17.02 29.12 -11.24
C SER A 2 16.10 28.95 -10.03
N ASP A 3 14.79 28.89 -10.29
CA ASP A 3 13.80 28.48 -9.30
C ASP A 3 14.08 27.05 -8.86
N ALA A 4 14.80 26.90 -7.75
CA ALA A 4 14.88 25.64 -7.05
C ALA A 4 13.48 25.32 -6.53
N LYS A 5 12.71 24.53 -7.31
CA LYS A 5 11.53 23.81 -6.80
C LYS A 5 11.99 23.11 -5.53
N THR A 6 11.66 23.69 -4.37
CA THR A 6 11.82 23.02 -3.09
C THR A 6 10.89 21.82 -3.16
N ASN A 7 11.43 20.68 -3.56
CA ASN A 7 10.79 19.39 -3.44
C ASN A 7 10.45 19.26 -1.96
N THR A 8 9.22 19.63 -1.60
CA THR A 8 8.69 19.42 -0.26
C THR A 8 8.49 17.91 -0.16
N GLY A 9 9.60 17.21 0.05
CA GLY A 9 9.63 15.76 0.21
C GLY A 9 8.74 15.39 1.39
N ARG A 10 8.29 14.14 1.41
CA ARG A 10 7.55 13.53 2.53
C ARG A 10 8.16 14.01 3.86
N THR A 11 7.41 14.58 4.81
CA THR A 11 7.93 15.07 6.10
C THR A 11 7.36 14.25 7.26
N GLY A 12 8.12 14.09 8.35
CA GLY A 12 7.66 13.33 9.53
C GLY A 12 7.41 11.84 9.26
N TRP A 13 6.38 11.28 9.91
CA TRP A 13 6.04 9.84 9.85
C TRP A 13 5.69 9.34 8.43
N VAL A 14 5.24 10.25 7.57
CA VAL A 14 4.93 10.04 6.15
C VAL A 14 6.15 9.50 5.37
N LYS A 15 7.39 9.78 5.80
CA LYS A 15 8.60 9.16 5.22
C LYS A 15 8.72 7.66 5.51
N ALA A 16 8.16 7.19 6.62
CA ALA A 16 8.33 5.81 7.07
C ALA A 16 7.40 4.83 6.35
N VAL A 17 6.28 5.30 5.80
CA VAL A 17 5.24 4.44 5.19
C VAL A 17 5.80 3.49 4.11
N PRO A 18 6.62 3.94 3.13
CA PRO A 18 7.21 3.05 2.14
C PRO A 18 8.05 1.92 2.78
N TYR A 19 8.88 2.28 3.77
CA TYR A 19 9.74 1.33 4.47
C TYR A 19 8.94 0.37 5.35
N ALA A 20 7.89 0.87 6.01
CA ALA A 20 6.98 0.06 6.82
C ALA A 20 6.20 -0.94 5.98
N THR A 21 5.76 -0.57 4.77
CA THR A 21 5.10 -1.49 3.84
C THR A 21 6.03 -2.63 3.42
N ILE A 22 7.28 -2.32 3.05
CA ILE A 22 8.28 -3.35 2.72
C ILE A 22 8.55 -4.23 3.94
N ALA A 23 8.78 -3.62 5.11
CA ALA A 23 9.02 -4.35 6.35
C ALA A 23 7.85 -5.28 6.70
N ALA A 24 6.61 -4.84 6.51
CA ALA A 24 5.43 -5.67 6.72
C ALA A 24 5.39 -6.87 5.77
N TYR A 25 5.76 -6.70 4.49
CA TYR A 25 5.85 -7.81 3.55
C TYR A 25 6.98 -8.78 3.85
N VAL A 26 8.11 -8.31 4.36
CA VAL A 26 9.26 -9.18 4.67
C VAL A 26 9.05 -9.88 6.01
N VAL A 27 8.73 -9.13 7.06
CA VAL A 27 8.63 -9.65 8.42
C VAL A 27 7.29 -10.36 8.66
N GLY A 28 6.21 -9.90 8.03
CA GLY A 28 4.87 -10.45 8.23
C GLY A 28 4.77 -11.94 7.95
N PRO A 29 5.14 -12.42 6.74
CA PRO A 29 5.15 -13.84 6.43
C PRO A 29 6.08 -14.65 7.34
N PHE A 30 7.27 -14.14 7.65
CA PHE A 30 8.20 -14.80 8.56
C PHE A 30 7.55 -15.12 9.92
N LEU A 31 6.76 -14.19 10.46
CA LEU A 31 6.06 -14.37 11.73
C LEU A 31 4.75 -15.17 11.58
N LEU A 32 4.04 -15.04 10.45
CA LEU A 32 2.72 -15.63 10.28
C LEU A 32 2.79 -17.09 9.82
N ILE A 33 3.77 -17.48 8.99
CA ILE A 33 3.90 -18.83 8.45
C ILE A 33 3.92 -19.92 9.54
N PRO A 34 4.67 -19.79 10.65
CA PRO A 34 4.73 -20.83 11.68
C PRO A 34 3.40 -21.07 12.41
N ILE A 35 2.51 -20.08 12.42
CA ILE A 35 1.25 -20.10 13.18
C ILE A 35 0.01 -20.14 12.27
N ALA A 36 0.19 -20.00 10.95
CA ALA A 36 -0.90 -20.01 9.99
C ALA A 36 -1.44 -21.43 9.81
N GLY A 37 -2.62 -21.70 10.36
CA GLY A 37 -3.31 -22.99 10.18
C GLY A 37 -3.87 -23.20 8.76
N SER A 38 -3.78 -22.21 7.87
CA SER A 38 -4.19 -22.32 6.47
C SER A 38 -3.46 -21.30 5.60
N PRO A 39 -3.07 -21.64 4.35
CA PRO A 39 -2.43 -20.72 3.40
C PRO A 39 -3.23 -19.45 3.13
N TRP A 40 -4.57 -19.53 3.24
CA TRP A 40 -5.45 -18.40 3.00
C TRP A 40 -5.25 -17.24 3.99
N HIS A 41 -4.75 -17.50 5.20
CA HIS A 41 -4.40 -16.43 6.15
C HIS A 41 -3.26 -15.55 5.62
N ILE A 42 -2.29 -16.17 4.95
CA ILE A 42 -1.15 -15.45 4.36
C ILE A 42 -1.60 -14.65 3.15
N VAL A 43 -2.47 -15.23 2.31
CA VAL A 43 -3.09 -14.51 1.18
C VAL A 43 -3.87 -13.31 1.69
N ALA A 44 -4.72 -13.48 2.71
CA ALA A 44 -5.45 -12.38 3.34
C ALA A 44 -4.50 -11.31 3.90
N PHE A 45 -3.41 -11.71 4.55
CA PHE A 45 -2.39 -10.80 5.05
C PHE A 45 -1.75 -9.95 3.94
N ILE A 46 -1.35 -10.58 2.82
CA ILE A 46 -0.76 -9.88 1.66
C ILE A 46 -1.69 -8.76 1.19
N PHE A 47 -2.96 -9.08 0.98
CA PHE A 47 -3.94 -8.11 0.51
C PHE A 47 -4.32 -7.07 1.58
N ALA A 48 -4.30 -7.44 2.86
CA ALA A 48 -4.52 -6.50 3.95
C ALA A 48 -3.41 -5.45 4.01
N VAL A 49 -2.14 -5.85 3.93
CA VAL A 49 -1.00 -4.92 3.89
C VAL A 49 -1.12 -3.98 2.69
N ALA A 50 -1.42 -4.51 1.50
CA ALA A 50 -1.67 -3.70 0.30
C ALA A 50 -2.80 -2.68 0.51
N ALA A 51 -3.93 -3.12 1.04
CA ALA A 51 -5.09 -2.26 1.29
C ALA A 51 -4.75 -1.15 2.28
N PHE A 52 -4.17 -1.48 3.44
CA PHE A 52 -3.78 -0.48 4.45
C PHE A 52 -2.75 0.52 3.91
N ALA A 53 -1.73 0.04 3.19
CA ALA A 53 -0.77 0.92 2.54
C ALA A 53 -1.46 1.87 1.55
N GLY A 54 -2.41 1.37 0.77
CA GLY A 54 -3.20 2.17 -0.17
C GLY A 54 -4.12 3.19 0.50
N LEU A 55 -4.79 2.81 1.59
CA LEU A 55 -5.63 3.71 2.39
C LEU A 55 -4.78 4.85 3.00
N ILE A 56 -3.63 4.50 3.59
CA ILE A 56 -2.68 5.47 4.15
C ILE A 56 -2.14 6.38 3.04
N ASP A 57 -1.82 5.84 1.86
CA ASP A 57 -1.36 6.64 0.71
C ASP A 57 -2.42 7.64 0.24
N GLY A 58 -3.68 7.20 0.10
CA GLY A 58 -4.80 8.04 -0.31
C GLY A 58 -5.14 9.13 0.71
N PHE A 59 -4.93 8.85 2.00
CA PHE A 59 -5.17 9.80 3.08
C PHE A 59 -4.04 10.83 3.24
N ALA A 60 -2.78 10.37 3.28
CA ALA A 60 -1.65 11.20 3.68
C ALA A 60 -0.82 11.77 2.50
N PHE A 61 -0.99 11.28 1.26
CA PHE A 61 -0.09 11.59 0.15
C PHE A 61 -0.82 11.96 -1.15
N ARG A 62 -0.06 12.57 -2.08
CA ARG A 62 -0.52 12.84 -3.44
C ARG A 62 -0.61 11.55 -4.27
N PRO A 63 -1.61 11.46 -5.19
CA PRO A 63 -1.73 10.39 -6.20
C PRO A 63 -0.44 10.06 -6.91
N THR A 64 0.17 8.93 -6.56
CA THR A 64 1.25 8.36 -7.37
C THR A 64 1.13 6.86 -7.39
N LEU A 65 1.55 6.23 -8.49
CA LEU A 65 1.67 4.77 -8.56
C LEU A 65 2.87 4.24 -7.75
N SER A 66 3.67 5.11 -7.14
CA SER A 66 4.88 4.71 -6.42
C SER A 66 4.61 3.75 -5.27
N LEU A 67 3.58 4.02 -4.44
CA LEU A 67 3.28 3.17 -3.29
C LEU A 67 2.60 1.85 -3.70
N PRO A 68 1.64 1.85 -4.65
CA PRO A 68 1.14 0.61 -5.25
C PRO A 68 2.24 -0.28 -5.86
N LEU A 69 3.13 0.30 -6.67
CA LEU A 69 4.25 -0.45 -7.25
C LEU A 69 5.18 -0.99 -6.15
N LEU A 70 5.42 -0.21 -5.10
CA LEU A 70 6.23 -0.64 -3.97
C LEU A 70 5.59 -1.79 -3.19
N ALA A 71 4.26 -1.83 -3.06
CA ALA A 71 3.58 -2.97 -2.46
C ALA A 71 3.82 -4.25 -3.28
N GLY A 72 3.76 -4.16 -4.61
CA GLY A 72 4.14 -5.26 -5.51
C GLY A 72 5.59 -5.69 -5.33
N VAL A 73 6.53 -4.75 -5.32
CA VAL A 73 7.96 -5.03 -5.10
C VAL A 73 8.22 -5.64 -3.72
N GLY A 74 7.58 -5.10 -2.67
CA GLY A 74 7.68 -5.62 -1.32
C GLY A 74 7.21 -7.07 -1.24
N PHE A 75 6.10 -7.40 -1.89
CA PHE A 75 5.66 -8.78 -1.99
C PHE A 75 6.59 -9.64 -2.84
N LEU A 76 7.16 -9.14 -3.95
CA LEU A 76 8.13 -9.92 -4.74
C LEU A 76 9.36 -10.29 -3.92
N ILE A 77 9.84 -9.40 -3.03
CA ILE A 77 10.91 -9.73 -2.08
C ILE A 77 10.45 -10.87 -1.16
N ALA A 78 9.27 -10.74 -0.54
CA ALA A 78 8.71 -11.79 0.29
C ALA A 78 8.56 -13.12 -0.47
N LYS A 79 8.18 -13.07 -1.75
CA LYS A 79 8.08 -14.22 -2.66
C LYS A 79 9.38 -14.98 -2.70
N THR A 80 10.49 -14.28 -2.98
CA THR A 80 11.81 -14.90 -3.09
C THR A 80 12.29 -15.54 -1.79
N LEU A 81 11.80 -15.07 -0.64
CA LEU A 81 12.23 -15.55 0.67
C LEU A 81 11.37 -16.72 1.18
N TYR A 82 10.06 -16.69 0.92
CA TYR A 82 9.10 -17.54 1.65
C TYR A 82 8.13 -18.32 0.77
N PHE A 83 7.98 -17.98 -0.52
CA PHE A 83 6.91 -18.51 -1.35
C PHE A 83 7.40 -19.15 -2.65
N ASN A 84 6.56 -20.02 -3.23
CA ASN A 84 6.85 -20.64 -4.52
C ASN A 84 6.67 -19.65 -5.68
N ASP A 85 7.22 -19.99 -6.84
CA ASP A 85 7.21 -19.12 -8.01
C ASP A 85 5.82 -18.77 -8.54
N GLY A 86 4.85 -19.69 -8.44
CA GLY A 86 3.48 -19.50 -8.89
C GLY A 86 2.71 -18.41 -8.12
N THR A 87 3.21 -17.99 -6.95
CA THR A 87 2.59 -16.93 -6.15
C THR A 87 2.83 -15.52 -6.70
N PHE A 88 3.61 -15.35 -7.78
CA PHE A 88 3.91 -14.04 -8.38
C PHE A 88 2.64 -13.23 -8.73
N ILE A 89 1.52 -13.91 -9.02
CA ILE A 89 0.24 -13.27 -9.32
C ILE A 89 -0.27 -12.40 -8.16
N TYR A 90 0.08 -12.73 -6.91
CA TYR A 90 -0.28 -11.91 -5.76
C TYR A 90 0.49 -10.58 -5.71
N ALA A 91 1.61 -10.44 -6.43
CA ALA A 91 2.26 -9.15 -6.61
C ALA A 91 1.37 -8.20 -7.42
N LEU A 92 0.82 -8.70 -8.53
CA LEU A 92 -0.13 -7.94 -9.37
C LEU A 92 -1.39 -7.60 -8.57
N GLY A 93 -1.88 -8.57 -7.80
CA GLY A 93 -2.98 -8.36 -6.86
C GLY A 93 -2.68 -7.26 -5.84
N ALA A 94 -1.53 -7.29 -5.18
CA ALA A 94 -1.13 -6.30 -4.19
C ALA A 94 -1.04 -4.89 -4.79
N VAL A 95 -0.49 -4.75 -6.00
CA VAL A 95 -0.46 -3.46 -6.72
C VAL A 95 -1.88 -2.96 -6.97
N ALA A 96 -2.75 -3.82 -7.52
CA ALA A 96 -4.14 -3.47 -7.84
C ALA A 96 -4.94 -3.09 -6.57
N THR A 97 -4.83 -3.88 -5.51
CA THR A 97 -5.51 -3.63 -4.23
C THR A 97 -5.03 -2.33 -3.59
N CYS A 98 -3.72 -2.07 -3.56
CA CYS A 98 -3.18 -0.83 -3.05
C CYS A 98 -3.69 0.37 -3.86
N ALA A 99 -3.61 0.31 -5.20
CA ALA A 99 -4.08 1.38 -6.07
C ALA A 99 -5.59 1.63 -5.91
N ALA A 100 -6.39 0.57 -5.82
CA ALA A 100 -7.83 0.66 -5.60
C ALA A 100 -8.15 1.32 -4.26
N ALA A 101 -7.51 0.89 -3.17
CA ALA A 101 -7.71 1.47 -1.84
C ALA A 101 -7.33 2.95 -1.80
N THR A 102 -6.23 3.33 -2.44
CA THR A 102 -5.85 4.73 -2.64
C THR A 102 -6.92 5.52 -3.40
N GLY A 103 -7.47 4.94 -4.46
CA GLY A 103 -8.56 5.54 -5.24
C GLY A 103 -9.83 5.77 -4.43
N VAL A 104 -10.25 4.78 -3.64
CA VAL A 104 -11.46 4.87 -2.78
C VAL A 104 -11.36 6.03 -1.80
N VAL A 105 -10.23 6.18 -1.09
CA VAL A 105 -10.07 7.29 -0.12
C VAL A 105 -10.18 8.65 -0.82
N ARG A 106 -9.75 8.76 -2.07
CA ARG A 106 -9.87 10.02 -2.81
C ARG A 106 -11.28 10.34 -3.20
N LEU A 107 -12.02 9.37 -3.75
CA LEU A 107 -13.42 9.57 -4.09
C LEU A 107 -14.22 10.03 -2.87
N VAL A 108 -13.93 9.49 -1.69
CA VAL A 108 -14.56 9.91 -0.43
C VAL A 108 -14.15 11.33 -0.03
N ARG A 109 -12.88 11.73 -0.20
CA ARG A 109 -12.39 13.07 0.17
C ARG A 109 -12.80 14.18 -0.79
N ASP A 110 -12.88 13.86 -2.08
CA ASP A 110 -13.19 14.81 -3.14
C ASP A 110 -14.72 14.91 -3.38
N SER A 111 -15.53 14.12 -2.67
CA SER A 111 -16.98 14.23 -2.70
C SER A 111 -17.41 15.60 -2.12
N PRO A 112 -18.03 16.48 -2.92
CA PRO A 112 -18.50 17.77 -2.43
C PRO A 112 -19.62 17.53 -1.40
N SER A 113 -19.62 18.32 -0.33
CA SER A 113 -20.64 18.29 0.73
C SER A 113 -22.04 18.30 0.14
N GLN A 114 -22.72 17.17 0.24
CA GLN A 114 -24.14 17.03 -0.04
C GLN A 114 -24.90 17.70 1.12
N GLY A 115 -25.16 19.00 1.01
CA GLY A 115 -25.95 19.77 1.99
C GLY A 115 -25.29 21.10 2.33
N ASP A 116 -25.94 22.19 1.88
CA ASP A 116 -25.85 23.59 2.37
C ASP A 116 -25.95 24.61 1.23
N ALA A 117 -26.65 24.27 0.13
CA ALA A 117 -27.11 25.24 -0.87
C ALA A 117 -28.62 25.13 -1.16
N GLU A 118 -29.39 24.59 -0.22
CA GLU A 118 -30.83 24.85 -0.12
C GLU A 118 -31.06 25.81 1.07
N ALA A 119 -30.79 27.10 0.87
CA ALA A 119 -31.22 28.19 1.74
C ALA A 119 -31.34 29.49 0.95
#